data_AF-A0A0T9UNX6-F1
#
_entry.id   AF-A0A0T9UNX6-F1
#
_cell.length_a   1.000
_cell.length_b   1.000
_cell.length_c   1.000
_cell.angle_alpha   90.00
_cell.angle_beta   90.00
_cell.angle_gamma   90.00
#
_symmetry.space_group_name_H-M   'P 1'
#
loop_
_entity.id
_entity.type
_entity.pdbx_description
1 polymer ?
#
loop_
_entity_poly.entity_id
_entity_poly.type
_entity_poly.pdbx_seq_one_letter_code
_entity_poly.pdbx_strand_id
1 'polypeptide(L)'
;MTISMINSTLKMAAALTDAKPVAHSNNVQQRAAQAWQGNPAGKTPAMQKQESAPQFSAKEQSAIDDFVESLRTTEDKKALFGLLNKKLMSLSSAERVKFLTGLNMTIKNSEVPGDDALLKEKFNPAYAMYIGNGMLLNQMKEEVLSKMGKVPDEDDEDPDEI
;
A
#
# COMPACT_ATOMS: atom_id res chain seq x y z
N MET A 1 9.88 19.23 76.11
CA MET A 1 9.23 20.40 75.51
C MET A 1 8.48 19.96 74.27
N THR A 2 7.17 20.07 74.32
CA THR A 2 6.19 19.87 73.24
C THR A 2 6.28 20.99 72.21
N ILE A 3 6.24 20.67 70.90
CA ILE A 3 5.58 21.50 69.88
C ILE A 3 4.90 20.55 68.88
N SER A 4 3.67 20.92 68.53
CA SER A 4 2.66 20.16 67.79
C SER A 4 2.30 20.90 66.48
N MET A 5 2.04 20.12 65.41
CA MET A 5 1.34 20.41 64.14
C MET A 5 1.84 21.56 63.22
N ILE A 6 1.55 21.68 61.91
CA ILE A 6 0.46 21.21 61.00
C ILE A 6 1.00 21.05 59.56
N ASN A 7 0.37 20.13 58.82
CA ASN A 7 0.40 19.85 57.38
C ASN A 7 0.62 21.02 56.39
N SER A 8 1.29 20.70 55.28
CA SER A 8 0.86 21.14 53.94
C SER A 8 1.25 20.14 52.86
N THR A 9 0.23 19.72 52.10
CA THR A 9 0.22 18.80 50.98
C THR A 9 0.97 19.32 49.76
N LEU A 10 1.75 18.45 49.11
CA LEU A 10 1.91 18.48 47.66
C LEU A 10 2.14 17.06 47.13
N LYS A 11 1.06 16.46 46.59
CA LYS A 11 1.12 15.30 45.70
C LYS A 11 1.81 15.74 44.42
N MET A 12 2.99 15.19 44.14
CA MET A 12 3.56 15.18 42.80
C MET A 12 3.73 13.72 42.40
N ALA A 13 2.69 13.17 41.79
CA ALA A 13 2.78 11.92 41.05
C ALA A 13 3.51 12.22 39.73
N ALA A 14 4.82 12.04 39.70
CA ALA A 14 5.57 12.03 38.46
C ALA A 14 5.28 10.69 37.77
N ALA A 15 4.25 10.68 36.92
CA ALA A 15 4.02 9.60 35.97
C ALA A 15 5.20 9.58 34.99
N LEU A 16 6.09 8.59 35.15
CA LEU A 16 7.03 8.18 34.12
C LEU A 16 6.19 7.61 32.97
N THR A 17 5.78 8.44 32.01
CA THR A 17 5.34 7.93 30.71
C THR A 17 6.59 7.54 29.94
N ASP A 18 6.92 6.25 30.01
CA ASP A 18 7.78 5.55 29.06
C ASP A 18 7.12 5.65 27.67
N ALA A 19 7.27 6.80 27.03
CA ALA A 19 6.90 7.02 25.65
C ALA A 19 8.07 6.51 24.81
N LYS A 20 8.10 5.19 24.59
CA LYS A 20 8.93 4.57 23.56
C LYS A 20 8.72 5.34 22.25
N PRO A 21 9.79 5.77 21.55
CA PRO A 21 9.63 6.49 20.29
C PRO A 21 8.95 5.55 19.28
N VAL A 22 7.76 5.94 18.84
CA VAL A 22 7.06 5.27 17.75
C VAL A 22 7.89 5.51 16.50
N ALA A 23 8.69 4.50 16.14
CA ALA A 23 9.33 4.44 14.85
C ALA A 23 8.22 4.59 13.79
N HIS A 24 8.21 5.72 13.08
CA HIS A 24 7.44 5.94 11.86
C HIS A 24 8.00 5.00 10.78
N SER A 25 7.69 3.72 10.92
CA SER A 25 7.83 2.75 9.87
C SER A 25 6.67 3.02 8.91
N ASN A 26 6.95 3.73 7.81
CA ASN A 26 6.10 3.78 6.64
C ASN A 26 6.00 2.35 6.09
N ASN A 27 5.19 1.53 6.73
CA ASN A 27 5.07 0.13 6.41
C ASN A 27 4.08 0.00 5.25
N VAL A 28 4.61 0.22 4.04
CA VAL A 28 3.89 0.05 2.77
C VAL A 28 3.22 -1.33 2.71
N GLN A 29 3.79 -2.36 3.35
CA GLN A 29 3.18 -3.68 3.42
C GLN A 29 1.93 -3.71 4.30
N GLN A 30 1.92 -3.02 5.45
CA GLN A 30 0.71 -2.83 6.26
C GLN A 30 -0.34 -2.01 5.53
N ARG A 31 0.06 -0.96 4.80
CA ARG A 31 -0.89 -0.13 4.02
C ARG A 31 -1.49 -0.90 2.85
N ALA A 32 -0.70 -1.72 2.17
CA ALA A 32 -1.17 -2.64 1.15
C ALA A 32 -2.16 -3.67 1.76
N ALA A 33 -1.80 -4.31 2.87
CA ALA A 33 -2.68 -5.26 3.55
C ALA A 33 -3.99 -4.62 4.06
N GLN A 34 -3.93 -3.40 4.59
CA GLN A 34 -5.11 -2.63 5.02
C GLN A 34 -5.98 -2.20 3.84
N ALA A 35 -5.41 -1.84 2.69
CA ALA A 35 -6.18 -1.53 1.48
C ALA A 35 -6.97 -2.74 0.95
N TRP A 36 -6.53 -3.96 1.26
CA TRP A 36 -7.27 -5.19 0.94
C TRP A 36 -8.30 -5.59 2.01
N GLN A 37 -8.06 -5.27 3.30
CA GLN A 37 -8.95 -5.66 4.40
C GLN A 37 -9.98 -4.58 4.80
N GLY A 38 -9.74 -3.32 4.46
CA GLY A 38 -10.57 -2.19 4.86
C GLY A 38 -11.76 -1.96 3.93
N ASN A 39 -12.79 -2.81 4.03
CA ASN A 39 -14.14 -2.41 3.64
C ASN A 39 -15.12 -2.74 4.79
N PRO A 40 -15.75 -1.75 5.45
CA PRO A 40 -16.72 -2.01 6.50
C PRO A 40 -18.09 -2.27 5.87
N ALA A 41 -18.32 -3.47 5.35
CA ALA A 41 -19.69 -3.98 5.18
C ALA A 41 -20.21 -4.46 6.55
N GLY A 42 -20.51 -3.51 7.42
CA GLY A 42 -21.12 -3.75 8.71
C GLY A 42 -22.61 -4.09 8.60
N LYS A 43 -22.93 -5.35 8.96
CA LYS A 43 -24.14 -5.82 9.66
C LYS A 43 -25.52 -5.50 9.04
N THR A 44 -26.12 -6.59 8.54
CA THR A 44 -27.44 -6.86 7.94
C THR A 44 -28.70 -6.44 8.74
N PRO A 45 -29.91 -6.45 8.12
CA PRO A 45 -30.70 -7.69 8.15
C PRO A 45 -31.31 -8.09 6.79
N ALA A 46 -31.19 -9.38 6.47
CA ALA A 46 -32.05 -10.17 5.58
C ALA A 46 -32.31 -9.65 4.15
N MET A 47 -31.39 -9.92 3.24
CA MET A 47 -31.74 -10.43 1.92
C MET A 47 -30.51 -11.20 1.40
N GLN A 48 -30.65 -12.51 1.20
CA GLN A 48 -29.66 -13.33 0.50
C GLN A 48 -29.58 -12.81 -0.95
N LYS A 49 -28.84 -11.72 -1.17
CA LYS A 49 -28.30 -11.42 -2.47
C LYS A 49 -26.94 -12.08 -2.48
N GLN A 50 -26.91 -13.32 -2.96
CA GLN A 50 -25.70 -13.98 -3.42
C GLN A 50 -24.99 -12.96 -4.31
N GLU A 51 -23.95 -12.32 -3.76
CA GLU A 51 -23.15 -11.35 -4.48
C GLU A 51 -22.52 -12.13 -5.62
N SER A 52 -23.02 -11.91 -6.84
CA SER A 52 -22.56 -12.61 -8.02
C SER A 52 -21.06 -12.40 -8.09
N ALA A 53 -20.28 -13.49 -7.97
CA ALA A 53 -18.85 -13.43 -8.21
C ALA A 53 -18.62 -12.67 -9.53
N PRO A 54 -17.64 -11.75 -9.61
CA PRO A 54 -17.44 -10.93 -10.79
C PRO A 54 -17.40 -11.84 -12.02
N GLN A 55 -18.29 -11.59 -12.99
CA GLN A 55 -18.33 -12.41 -14.19
C GLN A 55 -17.15 -12.02 -15.08
N PHE A 56 -16.18 -12.92 -15.17
CA PHE A 56 -15.05 -12.80 -16.09
C PHE A 56 -15.45 -13.38 -17.44
N SER A 57 -15.12 -12.68 -18.52
CA SER A 57 -15.10 -13.28 -19.86
C SER A 57 -14.03 -14.38 -19.91
N ALA A 58 -14.16 -15.33 -20.84
CA ALA A 58 -13.17 -16.40 -21.00
C ALA A 58 -11.75 -15.87 -21.22
N LYS A 59 -11.61 -14.74 -21.94
CA LYS A 59 -10.32 -14.09 -22.17
C LYS A 59 -9.73 -13.48 -20.89
N GLU A 60 -10.57 -12.86 -20.06
CA GLU A 60 -10.13 -12.31 -18.77
C GLU A 60 -9.73 -13.42 -17.80
N GLN A 61 -10.49 -14.52 -17.76
CA GLN A 61 -10.17 -15.67 -16.92
C GLN A 61 -8.86 -16.33 -17.37
N SER A 62 -8.70 -16.61 -18.66
CA SER A 62 -7.44 -17.15 -19.20
C SER A 62 -6.24 -16.26 -18.87
N ALA A 63 -6.39 -14.94 -18.97
CA ALA A 63 -5.34 -14.01 -18.59
C ALA A 63 -4.99 -14.04 -17.09
N ILE A 64 -5.95 -14.35 -16.22
CA ILE A 64 -5.73 -14.55 -14.79
C ILE A 64 -5.01 -15.88 -14.56
N ASP A 65 -5.50 -16.96 -15.17
CA ASP A 65 -4.95 -18.30 -15.02
C ASP A 65 -3.50 -18.37 -15.51
N ASP A 66 -3.18 -17.75 -16.65
CA ASP A 66 -1.81 -17.61 -17.16
C ASP A 66 -0.89 -16.89 -16.16
N PHE A 67 -1.43 -15.90 -15.44
CA PHE A 67 -0.66 -15.17 -14.43
C PHE A 67 -0.50 -15.98 -13.14
N VAL A 68 -1.49 -16.78 -12.74
CA VAL A 68 -1.35 -17.74 -11.63
C VAL A 68 -0.28 -18.77 -11.96
N GLU A 69 -0.26 -19.27 -13.19
CA GLU A 69 0.79 -20.20 -13.62
C GLU A 69 2.17 -19.54 -13.61
N SER A 70 2.25 -18.26 -13.99
CA SER A 70 3.48 -17.47 -13.86
C SER A 70 3.92 -17.33 -12.39
N LEU A 71 2.97 -17.17 -11.46
CA LEU A 71 3.27 -17.18 -10.02
C LEU A 71 3.80 -18.54 -9.56
N ARG A 72 3.28 -19.66 -10.06
CA ARG A 72 3.79 -20.99 -9.68
C ARG A 72 5.22 -21.20 -10.18
N THR A 73 5.45 -20.93 -11.46
CA THR A 73 6.69 -21.28 -12.16
C THR A 73 7.84 -20.30 -11.95
N THR A 74 7.56 -19.04 -11.63
CA THR A 74 8.61 -18.02 -11.45
C THR A 74 9.02 -17.92 -9.99
N GLU A 75 10.31 -18.12 -9.70
CA GLU A 75 10.87 -17.97 -8.36
C GLU A 75 11.47 -16.57 -8.11
N ASP A 76 12.03 -15.95 -9.15
CA ASP A 76 12.68 -14.65 -9.02
C ASP A 76 11.65 -13.53 -8.79
N LYS A 77 11.84 -12.78 -7.71
CA LYS A 77 10.93 -11.70 -7.29
C LYS A 77 10.95 -10.52 -8.25
N LYS A 78 12.08 -10.21 -8.88
CA LYS A 78 12.17 -9.09 -9.84
C LYS A 78 11.48 -9.44 -11.15
N ALA A 79 11.60 -10.68 -11.60
CA ALA A 79 10.88 -11.21 -12.76
C ALA A 79 9.37 -11.15 -12.53
N LEU A 80 8.89 -11.60 -11.36
CA LEU A 80 7.47 -11.49 -10.98
C LEU A 80 6.98 -10.04 -10.96
N PHE A 81 7.77 -9.12 -10.39
CA PHE A 81 7.47 -7.69 -10.46
C PHE A 81 7.37 -7.18 -11.91
N GLY A 82 8.31 -7.56 -12.78
CA GLY A 82 8.31 -7.18 -14.19
C GLY A 82 7.05 -7.68 -14.92
N LEU A 83 6.67 -8.94 -14.71
CA LEU A 83 5.44 -9.52 -15.26
C LEU A 83 4.19 -8.79 -14.77
N LEU A 84 4.11 -8.53 -13.46
CA LEU A 84 2.99 -7.81 -12.85
C LEU A 84 2.89 -6.37 -13.38
N ASN A 85 4.01 -5.65 -13.39
CA ASN A 85 4.06 -4.28 -13.87
C ASN A 85 3.63 -4.18 -15.34
N LYS A 86 4.18 -5.06 -16.20
CA LYS A 86 3.80 -5.13 -17.62
C LYS A 86 2.31 -5.41 -17.78
N LYS A 87 1.77 -6.38 -17.02
CA LYS A 87 0.36 -6.72 -17.05
C LYS A 87 -0.50 -5.54 -16.65
N LEU A 88 -0.25 -4.92 -15.50
CA LEU A 88 -1.05 -3.81 -15.01
C LEU A 88 -0.95 -2.55 -15.88
N MET A 89 0.23 -2.23 -16.42
CA MET A 89 0.39 -1.08 -17.33
C MET A 89 -0.42 -1.23 -18.62
N SER A 90 -0.61 -2.47 -19.11
CA SER A 90 -1.41 -2.74 -20.32
C SER A 90 -2.93 -2.59 -20.12
N LEU A 91 -3.38 -2.47 -18.86
CA LEU A 91 -4.80 -2.42 -18.49
C LEU A 91 -5.22 -1.00 -18.10
N SER A 92 -6.47 -0.65 -18.38
CA SER A 92 -7.13 0.54 -17.82
C SER A 92 -7.32 0.41 -16.30
N SER A 93 -7.64 1.51 -15.62
CA SER A 93 -7.85 1.48 -14.16
C SER A 93 -8.93 0.49 -13.73
N ALA A 94 -10.05 0.42 -14.46
CA ALA A 94 -11.13 -0.52 -14.14
C ALA A 94 -10.70 -1.98 -14.37
N GLU A 95 -10.00 -2.25 -15.47
CA GLU A 95 -9.50 -3.58 -15.78
C GLU A 95 -8.43 -4.05 -14.79
N ARG A 96 -7.59 -3.14 -14.27
CA ARG A 96 -6.62 -3.46 -13.21
C ARG A 96 -7.33 -3.96 -11.96
N VAL A 97 -8.36 -3.26 -11.49
CA VAL A 97 -9.13 -3.67 -10.31
C VAL A 97 -9.78 -5.03 -10.55
N LYS A 98 -10.39 -5.22 -11.73
CA LYS A 98 -11.03 -6.48 -12.09
C LYS A 98 -10.01 -7.63 -12.13
N PHE A 99 -8.86 -7.44 -12.77
CA PHE A 99 -7.78 -8.42 -12.84
C PHE A 99 -7.24 -8.79 -11.45
N LEU A 100 -6.92 -7.79 -10.61
CA LEU A 100 -6.38 -8.01 -9.26
C LEU A 100 -7.40 -8.74 -8.36
N THR A 101 -8.68 -8.41 -8.48
CA THR A 101 -9.77 -9.08 -7.76
C THR A 101 -9.91 -10.53 -8.22
N GLY A 102 -9.92 -10.77 -9.54
CA GLY A 102 -10.00 -12.09 -10.12
C GLY A 102 -8.82 -12.98 -9.73
N LEU A 103 -7.59 -12.45 -9.79
CA LEU A 103 -6.39 -13.17 -9.35
C LEU A 103 -6.49 -13.61 -7.89
N ASN A 104 -6.91 -12.71 -7.00
CA ASN A 104 -7.07 -13.02 -5.59
C ASN A 104 -8.17 -14.09 -5.36
N MET A 105 -9.26 -14.03 -6.12
CA MET A 105 -10.32 -15.04 -6.04
C MET A 105 -9.86 -16.41 -6.59
N THR A 106 -9.22 -16.44 -7.76
CA THR A 106 -8.72 -17.68 -8.38
C THR A 106 -7.74 -18.39 -7.45
N ILE A 107 -6.81 -17.66 -6.82
CA ILE A 107 -5.85 -18.27 -5.90
C ILE A 107 -6.54 -18.78 -4.62
N LYS A 108 -7.44 -17.99 -4.02
CA LYS A 108 -8.16 -18.40 -2.80
C LYS A 108 -9.08 -19.59 -2.98
N ASN A 109 -9.63 -19.74 -4.18
CA ASN A 109 -10.52 -20.84 -4.55
C ASN A 109 -9.76 -21.99 -5.23
N SER A 110 -8.42 -21.92 -5.32
CA SER A 110 -7.64 -22.95 -5.97
C SER A 110 -7.64 -24.23 -5.14
N GLU A 111 -7.83 -25.36 -5.81
CA GLU A 111 -7.71 -26.69 -5.22
C GLU A 111 -6.27 -27.23 -5.31
N VAL A 112 -5.36 -26.48 -5.94
CA VAL A 112 -3.97 -26.89 -6.10
C VAL A 112 -3.20 -26.67 -4.79
N PRO A 113 -2.57 -27.71 -4.22
CA PRO A 113 -1.80 -27.57 -2.98
C PRO A 113 -0.65 -26.56 -3.13
N GLY A 114 -0.52 -25.65 -2.16
CA GLY A 114 0.52 -24.62 -2.13
C GLY A 114 0.15 -23.32 -2.84
N ASP A 115 -0.99 -23.27 -3.55
CA ASP A 115 -1.47 -22.03 -4.16
C ASP A 115 -1.86 -20.98 -3.09
N ASP A 116 -2.29 -21.42 -1.92
CA ASP A 116 -2.62 -20.57 -0.77
C ASP A 116 -1.44 -19.68 -0.34
N ALA A 117 -0.21 -20.16 -0.53
CA ALA A 117 1.01 -19.41 -0.25
C ALA A 117 1.36 -18.38 -1.33
N LEU A 118 0.89 -18.54 -2.59
CA LEU A 118 1.28 -17.67 -3.72
C LEU A 118 0.94 -16.21 -3.48
N LEU A 119 -0.20 -15.92 -2.84
CA LEU A 119 -0.58 -14.55 -2.49
C LEU A 119 0.47 -13.91 -1.56
N LYS A 120 0.83 -14.62 -0.48
CA LYS A 120 1.71 -14.10 0.56
C LYS A 120 3.17 -14.04 0.10
N GLU A 121 3.65 -15.08 -0.57
CA GLU A 121 5.07 -15.28 -0.83
C GLU A 121 5.53 -14.67 -2.15
N LYS A 122 4.63 -14.54 -3.13
CA LYS A 122 4.97 -14.12 -4.48
C LYS A 122 4.23 -12.85 -4.92
N PHE A 123 2.90 -12.89 -4.94
CA PHE A 123 2.09 -11.79 -5.46
C PHE A 123 2.19 -10.51 -4.62
N ASN A 124 1.96 -10.59 -3.30
CA ASN A 124 1.98 -9.42 -2.42
C ASN A 124 3.33 -8.68 -2.44
N PRO A 125 4.49 -9.37 -2.39
CA PRO A 125 5.79 -8.72 -2.57
C PRO A 125 5.95 -8.01 -3.92
N ALA A 126 5.57 -8.65 -5.02
CA ALA A 126 5.63 -8.05 -6.35
C ALA A 126 4.71 -6.82 -6.47
N TYR A 127 3.51 -6.89 -5.89
CA TYR A 127 2.55 -5.78 -5.89
C TYR A 127 3.02 -4.62 -5.01
N ALA A 128 3.64 -4.88 -3.87
CA ALA A 128 4.23 -3.84 -3.04
C ALA A 128 5.34 -3.07 -3.80
N MET A 129 6.17 -3.76 -4.59
CA MET A 129 7.15 -3.11 -5.47
C MET A 129 6.48 -2.24 -6.53
N TYR A 130 5.38 -2.71 -7.14
CA TYR A 130 4.59 -1.93 -8.10
C TYR A 130 4.04 -0.63 -7.52
N ILE A 131 3.43 -0.68 -6.34
CA ILE A 131 2.93 0.52 -5.67
C ILE A 131 4.08 1.47 -5.29
N GLY A 132 5.17 0.93 -4.75
CA GLY A 132 6.36 1.71 -4.40
C GLY A 132 6.96 2.44 -5.62
N ASN A 133 7.05 1.76 -6.77
CA ASN A 133 7.55 2.34 -8.01
C ASN A 133 6.64 3.47 -8.52
N GLY A 134 5.32 3.30 -8.46
CA GLY A 134 4.38 4.37 -8.79
C GLY A 134 4.51 5.60 -7.88
N MET A 135 4.78 5.39 -6.59
CA MET A 135 4.98 6.46 -5.61
C MET A 135 6.29 7.22 -5.86
N LEU A 136 7.38 6.50 -6.16
CA LEU A 136 8.67 7.10 -6.51
C LEU A 136 8.57 7.95 -7.79
N LEU A 137 7.90 7.45 -8.82
CA LEU A 137 7.70 8.20 -10.07
C LEU A 137 6.90 9.50 -9.85
N ASN A 138 5.88 9.45 -8.99
CA ASN A 138 5.11 10.65 -8.64
C ASN A 138 5.96 11.66 -7.88
N GLN A 139 6.78 11.21 -6.91
CA GLN A 139 7.70 12.10 -6.19
C GLN A 139 8.74 12.74 -7.11
N MET A 140 9.32 11.96 -8.04
CA MET A 140 10.26 12.49 -9.03
C MET A 140 9.58 13.49 -9.97
N LYS A 141 8.34 13.22 -10.39
CA LYS A 141 7.56 14.17 -11.20
C LYS A 141 7.33 15.48 -10.46
N GLU A 142 6.95 15.43 -9.19
CA GLU A 142 6.78 16.61 -8.34
C GLU A 142 8.11 17.36 -8.14
N GLU A 143 9.21 16.66 -7.90
CA GLU A 143 10.53 17.27 -7.73
C GLU A 143 11.03 17.94 -9.01
N VAL A 144 10.87 17.29 -10.17
CA VAL A 144 11.25 17.86 -11.47
C VAL A 144 10.37 19.06 -11.82
N LEU A 145 9.06 19.00 -11.60
CA LEU A 145 8.16 20.14 -11.82
C LEU A 145 8.49 21.30 -10.87
N SER A 146 8.82 21.01 -9.61
CA SER A 146 9.21 22.02 -8.62
C SER A 146 10.56 22.69 -8.96
N LYS A 147 11.47 21.97 -9.61
CA LYS A 147 12.77 22.50 -10.07
C LYS A 147 12.68 23.21 -11.43
N MET A 148 11.84 22.76 -12.37
CA MET A 148 11.60 23.44 -13.65
C MET A 148 10.74 24.71 -13.53
N GLY A 149 9.91 24.80 -12.49
CA GLY A 149 9.08 25.99 -12.23
C GLY A 149 9.83 27.16 -11.59
N LYS A 150 11.10 27.00 -11.20
CA LYS A 150 11.96 28.10 -10.79
C LYS A 150 12.78 28.57 -12.00
N VAL A 151 12.21 29.52 -12.74
CA VAL A 151 13.03 30.47 -13.50
C VAL A 151 13.90 31.18 -12.46
N PRO A 152 15.25 31.18 -12.58
CA PRO A 152 16.05 32.11 -11.80
C PRO A 152 15.55 33.50 -12.18
N ASP A 153 15.02 34.27 -11.23
CA ASP A 153 14.95 35.71 -11.40
C ASP A 153 16.40 36.17 -11.50
N GLU A 154 16.89 36.25 -12.73
CA GLU A 154 17.99 37.15 -13.13
C GLU A 154 17.40 38.56 -13.09
N ASP A 155 17.05 39.04 -11.89
CA ASP A 155 17.05 40.48 -11.63
C ASP A 155 18.51 40.87 -11.43
N ASP A 156 19.18 40.99 -12.58
CA ASP A 156 20.31 41.88 -12.80
C ASP A 156 19.85 43.30 -12.45
N GLU A 157 20.14 43.76 -11.23
CA GLU A 157 20.34 45.19 -10.99
C GLU A 157 21.78 45.40 -10.52
N ASP A 158 22.65 45.59 -11.52
CA ASP A 158 23.93 46.28 -11.41
C ASP A 158 23.79 47.53 -10.54
N PRO A 159 24.52 47.68 -9.42
CA PRO A 159 24.71 48.99 -8.83
C PRO A 159 25.76 49.73 -9.68
N ASP A 160 25.29 50.50 -10.65
CA ASP A 160 26.08 51.57 -11.28
C ASP A 160 26.56 52.55 -10.20
N GLU A 161 27.81 52.41 -9.77
CA GLU A 161 28.52 53.39 -8.93
C GLU A 161 29.33 54.31 -9.87
N ILE A 162 28.81 55.52 -10.15
CA ILE A 162 29.54 56.68 -10.69
C ILE A 162 29.45 57.87 -9.74
#